data_AF-A0A6J8CTG4-F1
#
_entry.id   AF-A0A6J8CTG4-F1
#
_cell.length_a   1.000
_cell.length_b   1.000
_cell.length_c   1.000
_cell.angle_alpha   90.00
_cell.angle_beta   90.00
_cell.angle_gamma   90.00
#
_symmetry.space_group_name_H-M   'P 1'
#
loop_
_entity.id
_entity.type
_entity.pdbx_description
1 polymer ?
#
loop_
_entity_poly.entity_id
_entity_poly.type
_entity_poly.pdbx_seq_one_letter_code
_entity_poly.pdbx_strand_id
1 'polypeptide(L)'
;MQNYKYEMNIVKDYVNNYSQFDPVIVAGDFNTSCRVTDLERTNVNKSIIFSDFILRNNIVPVNASRLCDTSSFTYIPTRTVLDYLLVSEELSGSFNPTTKPYWSDEVKQAHKAKRLARRKWINQGRPRGVNFPSYVEYKSAKNEFRNRQRFAYSAYMINTNREIDETAECDVRLFWRLIFGLKSRKTNQISEIRHHNRQCKYPEDISNAFADFYSDVYTPTENATFDSDFKAYVTELVDRTLESCATNNGLLPGGEINIYIKSKQRLETSSYKIHQVLTSCKTNM
;
A
#
# COMPACT_ATOMS: atom_id res chain seq x y z
N MET A 1 32.54 -27.39 17.19
CA MET A 1 31.08 -27.28 16.91
C MET A 1 30.24 -27.34 18.19
N GLN A 2 30.56 -28.25 19.12
CA GLN A 2 29.91 -28.30 20.45
C GLN A 2 30.01 -26.95 21.21
N ASN A 3 31.18 -26.28 21.16
CA ASN A 3 31.37 -24.99 21.82
C ASN A 3 30.39 -23.91 21.33
N TYR A 4 30.19 -23.79 20.02
CA TYR A 4 29.27 -22.78 19.47
C TYR A 4 27.81 -23.03 19.87
N LYS A 5 27.38 -24.29 19.89
CA LYS A 5 26.04 -24.65 20.38
C LYS A 5 25.89 -24.33 21.87
N TYR A 6 26.92 -24.58 22.66
CA TYR A 6 26.95 -24.26 24.08
C TYR A 6 26.87 -22.74 24.32
N GLU A 7 27.68 -21.95 23.61
CA GLU A 7 27.64 -20.48 23.65
C GLU A 7 26.23 -19.96 23.29
N MET A 8 25.63 -20.46 22.21
CA MET A 8 24.28 -20.06 21.81
C MET A 8 23.20 -20.49 22.81
N ASN A 9 23.38 -21.60 23.52
CA ASN A 9 22.48 -22.00 24.61
C ASN A 9 22.58 -21.02 25.79
N ILE A 10 23.77 -20.55 26.15
CA ILE A 10 23.93 -19.52 27.17
C ILE A 10 23.18 -18.26 26.77
N VAL A 11 23.41 -17.75 25.55
CA VAL A 11 22.71 -16.55 25.04
C VAL A 11 21.19 -16.76 25.03
N LYS A 12 20.73 -17.96 24.66
CA LYS A 12 19.31 -18.34 24.73
C LYS A 12 18.75 -18.26 26.14
N ASP A 13 19.46 -18.76 27.14
CA ASP A 13 19.01 -18.73 28.53
C ASP A 13 18.91 -17.28 29.04
N TYR A 14 19.88 -16.44 28.67
CA TYR A 14 19.81 -14.99 28.91
C TYR A 14 18.58 -14.35 28.24
N VAL A 15 18.37 -14.58 26.94
CA VAL A 15 17.21 -14.03 26.22
C VAL A 15 15.89 -14.49 26.86
N ASN A 16 15.77 -15.77 27.22
CA ASN A 16 14.56 -16.29 27.85
C ASN A 16 14.31 -15.73 29.25
N ASN A 17 15.36 -15.52 30.03
CA ASN A 17 15.25 -14.92 31.36
C ASN A 17 14.81 -13.45 31.26
N TYR A 18 15.48 -12.66 30.42
CA TYR A 18 15.23 -11.22 30.33
C TYR A 18 13.95 -10.86 29.55
N SER A 19 13.54 -11.70 28.59
CA SER A 19 12.31 -11.48 27.80
C SER A 19 11.01 -11.51 28.62
N GLN A 20 11.07 -12.00 29.85
CA GLN A 20 9.94 -11.98 30.78
C GLN A 20 9.68 -10.58 31.33
N PHE A 21 10.72 -9.75 31.41
CA PHE A 21 10.66 -8.41 32.01
C PHE A 21 10.43 -7.33 30.97
N ASP A 22 11.16 -7.35 29.85
CA ASP A 22 11.06 -6.35 28.79
C ASP A 22 11.56 -6.95 27.45
N PRO A 23 11.25 -6.34 26.29
CA PRO A 23 11.84 -6.74 25.01
C PRO A 23 13.37 -6.68 25.05
N VAL A 24 14.02 -7.69 24.47
CA VAL A 24 15.46 -7.89 24.53
C VAL A 24 16.11 -7.44 23.21
N ILE A 25 17.29 -6.83 23.35
CA ILE A 25 18.19 -6.52 22.25
C ILE A 25 19.49 -7.30 22.51
N VAL A 26 19.93 -8.06 21.50
CA VAL A 26 21.21 -8.79 21.54
C VAL A 26 22.05 -8.29 20.37
N ALA A 27 23.26 -7.82 20.65
CA ALA A 27 24.15 -7.28 19.64
C ALA A 27 25.55 -7.88 19.78
N GLY A 28 26.21 -8.11 18.66
CA GLY A 28 27.61 -8.53 18.64
C GLY A 28 28.00 -9.30 17.40
N ASP A 29 29.25 -9.77 17.38
CA ASP A 29 29.78 -10.69 16.38
C ASP A 29 29.38 -12.12 16.73
N PHE A 30 28.51 -12.72 15.90
CA PHE A 30 28.05 -14.09 16.08
C PHE A 30 28.90 -15.12 15.34
N ASN A 31 29.96 -14.69 14.65
CA ASN A 31 30.91 -15.55 13.94
C ASN A 31 30.23 -16.54 12.96
N THR A 32 29.07 -16.16 12.44
CA THR A 32 28.29 -16.90 11.45
C THR A 32 27.29 -15.97 10.77
N SER A 33 26.77 -16.38 9.60
CA SER A 33 25.69 -15.65 8.92
C SER A 33 24.40 -16.46 8.88
N CYS A 34 23.25 -15.80 9.03
CA CYS A 34 21.93 -16.37 8.76
C CYS A 34 21.41 -16.05 7.34
N ARG A 35 22.21 -15.38 6.49
CA ARG A 35 21.83 -15.05 5.11
C ARG A 35 22.15 -16.23 4.19
N VAL A 36 21.21 -16.58 3.32
CA VAL A 36 21.38 -17.66 2.34
C VAL A 36 22.57 -17.37 1.40
N THR A 37 22.77 -16.10 1.03
CA THR A 37 23.88 -15.64 0.18
C THR A 37 25.26 -15.84 0.79
N ASP A 38 25.34 -15.97 2.11
CA ASP A 38 26.61 -16.05 2.84
C ASP A 38 26.96 -17.50 3.19
N LEU A 39 26.06 -18.47 2.94
CA LEU A 39 26.24 -19.87 3.31
C LEU A 39 27.45 -20.52 2.63
N GLU A 40 27.77 -20.11 1.40
CA GLU A 40 28.95 -20.59 0.67
C GLU A 40 30.27 -20.11 1.29
N ARG A 41 30.21 -19.06 2.12
CA ARG A 41 31.37 -18.36 2.69
C ARG A 41 31.43 -18.43 4.20
N THR A 42 30.50 -19.13 4.83
CA THR A 42 30.39 -19.30 6.28
C THR A 42 30.24 -20.76 6.66
N ASN A 43 30.39 -21.06 7.94
CA ASN A 43 30.22 -22.42 8.43
C ASN A 43 28.73 -22.78 8.47
N VAL A 44 28.28 -23.60 7.53
CA VAL A 44 26.87 -24.03 7.39
C VAL A 44 26.27 -24.54 8.71
N ASN A 45 27.03 -25.29 9.51
CA ASN A 45 26.53 -25.82 10.78
C ASN A 45 26.30 -24.71 11.82
N LYS A 46 27.20 -23.71 11.89
CA LYS A 46 26.98 -22.54 12.75
C LYS A 46 25.77 -21.73 12.27
N SER A 47 25.61 -21.57 10.97
CA SER A 47 24.47 -20.87 10.37
C SER A 47 23.14 -21.54 10.70
N ILE A 48 23.09 -22.88 10.68
CA ILE A 48 21.90 -23.65 11.09
C ILE A 48 21.59 -23.41 12.57
N ILE A 49 22.60 -23.54 13.46
CA ILE A 49 22.42 -23.32 14.91
C ILE A 49 21.93 -21.90 15.20
N PHE A 50 22.53 -20.91 14.55
CA PHE A 50 22.17 -19.50 14.73
C PHE A 50 20.78 -19.19 14.18
N SER A 51 20.42 -19.73 13.02
CA SER A 51 19.07 -19.58 12.45
C SER A 51 18.00 -20.23 13.35
N ASP A 52 18.28 -21.41 13.89
CA ASP A 52 17.39 -22.09 14.85
C ASP A 52 17.23 -21.26 16.14
N PHE A 53 18.32 -20.67 16.64
CA PHE A 53 18.27 -19.73 17.76
C PHE A 53 17.37 -18.52 17.48
N ILE A 54 17.53 -17.87 16.33
CA ILE A 54 16.69 -16.71 15.94
C ILE A 54 15.21 -17.11 15.90
N LEU A 55 14.90 -18.21 15.21
CA LEU A 55 13.52 -18.69 15.00
C LEU A 55 12.84 -19.08 16.32
N ARG A 56 13.54 -19.79 17.21
CA ARG A 56 12.95 -20.29 18.46
C ARG A 56 12.75 -19.21 19.51
N ASN A 57 13.57 -18.17 19.52
CA ASN A 57 13.51 -17.12 20.53
C ASN A 57 12.71 -15.89 20.10
N ASN A 58 12.06 -15.94 18.93
CA ASN A 58 11.23 -14.86 18.40
C ASN A 58 11.95 -13.49 18.38
N ILE A 59 13.24 -13.54 18.06
CA ILE A 59 14.08 -12.37 17.80
C ILE A 59 14.31 -12.27 16.30
N VAL A 60 14.57 -11.07 15.82
CA VAL A 60 14.76 -10.81 14.40
C VAL A 60 15.98 -9.92 14.18
N PRO A 61 16.80 -10.22 13.17
CA PRO A 61 17.90 -9.36 12.77
C PRO A 61 17.38 -8.06 12.17
N VAL A 62 17.79 -6.93 12.74
CA VAL A 62 17.46 -5.59 12.23
C VAL A 62 18.07 -5.38 10.85
N ASN A 63 19.31 -5.86 10.66
CA ASN A 63 20.10 -5.71 9.43
C ASN A 63 19.66 -6.63 8.28
N ALA A 64 18.78 -7.61 8.51
CA ALA A 64 18.32 -8.52 7.46
C ALA A 64 16.85 -8.31 7.06
N SER A 65 16.07 -7.54 7.84
CA SER A 65 14.62 -7.44 7.64
C SER A 65 14.15 -6.18 6.94
N ARG A 66 14.95 -5.11 6.82
CA ARG A 66 14.40 -3.83 6.36
C ARG A 66 15.03 -3.09 5.20
N LEU A 67 16.32 -3.10 4.97
CA LEU A 67 16.94 -2.34 3.88
C LEU A 67 18.40 -2.78 3.88
N CYS A 68 18.84 -3.52 2.89
CA CYS A 68 20.21 -3.44 2.41
C CYS A 68 20.27 -4.19 1.10
N ASP A 69 20.57 -3.43 0.05
CA ASP A 69 21.14 -3.93 -1.18
C ASP A 69 22.20 -5.00 -0.92
N THR A 70 22.47 -5.79 -1.95
CA THR A 70 23.40 -6.93 -2.02
C THR A 70 24.86 -6.65 -1.61
N SER A 71 25.16 -5.48 -1.04
CA SER A 71 26.50 -5.00 -0.71
C SER A 71 26.79 -4.77 0.78
N SER A 72 25.85 -5.00 1.71
CA SER A 72 26.13 -4.83 3.15
C SER A 72 26.84 -6.06 3.75
N PHE A 73 28.12 -5.96 4.10
CA PHE A 73 28.89 -6.97 4.85
C PHE A 73 29.60 -6.31 6.03
N THR A 74 29.82 -7.08 7.10
CA THR A 74 30.53 -6.59 8.30
C THR A 74 31.94 -7.18 8.42
N TYR A 75 32.21 -8.26 7.66
CA TYR A 75 33.52 -8.86 7.53
C TYR A 75 33.99 -8.81 6.06
N ILE A 76 35.09 -8.09 5.82
CA ILE A 76 35.59 -7.73 4.48
C ILE A 76 36.15 -8.93 3.69
N PRO A 77 37.00 -9.81 4.26
CA PRO A 77 37.71 -10.83 3.48
C PRO A 77 36.80 -11.76 2.69
N THR A 78 35.68 -12.18 3.27
CA THR A 78 34.69 -13.05 2.61
C THR A 78 33.42 -12.29 2.22
N ARG A 79 33.33 -10.99 2.52
CA ARG A 79 32.13 -10.16 2.34
C ARG A 79 30.90 -10.82 2.96
N THR A 80 30.99 -11.19 4.23
CA THR A 80 29.90 -11.84 5.00
C THR A 80 29.39 -10.94 6.10
N VAL A 81 28.13 -11.12 6.50
CA VAL A 81 27.58 -10.47 7.70
C VAL A 81 27.80 -11.39 8.90
N LEU A 82 28.60 -10.95 9.86
CA LEU A 82 28.86 -11.67 11.12
C LEU A 82 28.34 -10.89 12.34
N ASP A 83 28.24 -9.56 12.22
CA ASP A 83 27.74 -8.69 13.28
C ASP A 83 26.24 -8.49 13.13
N TYR A 84 25.51 -8.84 14.17
CA TYR A 84 24.06 -8.75 14.20
C TYR A 84 23.58 -7.86 15.33
N LEU A 85 22.59 -7.03 15.02
CA LEU A 85 21.67 -6.46 16.00
C LEU A 85 20.37 -7.27 15.92
N LEU A 86 20.13 -8.12 16.90
CA LEU A 86 18.92 -8.91 17.06
C LEU A 86 18.00 -8.22 18.05
N VAL A 87 16.73 -8.06 17.67
CA VAL A 87 15.72 -7.46 18.54
C VAL A 87 14.57 -8.42 18.70
N SER A 88 13.94 -8.45 19.88
CA SER A 88 12.64 -9.11 20.02
C SER A 88 11.69 -8.62 18.93
N GLU A 89 10.87 -9.51 18.38
CA GLU A 89 9.89 -9.18 17.32
C GLU A 89 9.00 -7.98 17.71
N GLU A 90 8.82 -7.75 19.01
CA GLU A 90 8.09 -6.63 19.58
C GLU A 90 8.68 -5.25 19.22
N LEU A 91 10.01 -5.18 19.08
CA LEU A 91 10.77 -3.98 18.72
C LEU A 91 11.00 -3.85 17.22
N SER A 92 10.90 -4.95 16.47
CA SER A 92 11.15 -4.95 15.01
C SER A 92 10.09 -4.18 14.22
N GLY A 93 8.88 -4.12 14.78
CA GLY A 93 7.87 -3.14 14.42
C GLY A 93 8.16 -1.81 15.08
N SER A 94 9.29 -1.15 14.77
CA SER A 94 9.57 0.19 15.28
C SER A 94 8.33 1.06 15.08
N PHE A 95 7.67 1.44 16.17
CA PHE A 95 6.71 2.52 16.14
C PHE A 95 7.50 3.72 15.65
N ASN A 96 7.30 4.07 14.38
CA ASN A 96 7.76 5.33 13.89
C ASN A 96 6.61 6.29 14.17
N PRO A 97 6.74 7.22 15.14
CA PRO A 97 5.68 8.17 15.45
C PRO A 97 5.20 8.89 14.19
N THR A 98 6.10 9.09 13.22
CA THR A 98 5.79 9.74 11.95
C THR A 98 4.93 8.89 11.00
N THR A 99 4.94 7.54 11.10
CA THR A 99 4.11 6.69 10.22
C THR A 99 2.74 6.37 10.81
N LYS A 100 2.56 6.54 12.12
CA LYS A 100 1.29 6.32 12.82
C LYS A 100 1.05 7.41 13.88
N PRO A 101 0.93 8.68 13.46
CA PRO A 101 0.73 9.81 14.38
C PRO A 101 -0.57 9.68 15.19
N TYR A 102 -1.55 8.94 14.67
CA TYR A 102 -2.84 8.68 15.31
C TYR A 102 -2.81 7.62 16.44
N TRP A 103 -1.64 7.06 16.81
CA TRP A 103 -1.55 6.10 17.92
C TRP A 103 -1.59 6.80 19.27
N SER A 104 -2.81 7.13 19.70
CA SER A 104 -3.08 7.59 21.06
C SER A 104 -2.77 6.51 22.10
N ASP A 105 -2.68 6.92 23.37
CA ASP A 105 -2.44 5.99 24.46
C ASP A 105 -3.56 4.95 24.60
N GLU A 106 -4.81 5.26 24.25
CA GLU A 106 -5.87 4.25 24.23
C GLU A 106 -5.62 3.17 23.17
N VAL A 107 -5.13 3.55 21.98
CA VAL A 107 -4.78 2.59 20.92
C VAL A 107 -3.62 1.70 21.38
N LYS A 108 -2.62 2.27 22.07
CA LYS A 108 -1.49 1.52 22.63
C LYS A 108 -1.95 0.55 23.72
N GLN A 109 -2.82 0.99 24.63
CA GLN A 109 -3.40 0.14 25.68
C GLN A 109 -4.21 -1.02 25.09
N ALA A 110 -5.08 -0.74 24.11
CA ALA A 110 -5.84 -1.78 23.41
C ALA A 110 -4.92 -2.75 22.64
N HIS A 111 -3.81 -2.25 22.08
CA HIS A 111 -2.81 -3.09 21.44
C HIS A 111 -2.14 -4.04 22.46
N LYS A 112 -1.75 -3.53 23.63
CA LYS A 112 -1.19 -4.31 24.73
C LYS A 112 -2.17 -5.38 25.21
N ALA A 113 -3.43 -5.02 25.45
CA ALA A 113 -4.48 -5.95 25.85
C ALA A 113 -4.69 -7.09 24.82
N LYS A 114 -4.78 -6.74 23.52
CA LYS A 114 -4.83 -7.72 22.42
C LYS A 114 -3.65 -8.69 22.45
N ARG A 115 -2.43 -8.20 22.70
CA ARG A 115 -1.21 -9.02 22.77
C ARG A 115 -1.23 -9.98 23.97
N LEU A 116 -1.62 -9.49 25.15
CA LEU A 116 -1.75 -10.31 26.35
C LEU A 116 -2.79 -11.42 26.15
N ALA A 117 -3.96 -11.10 25.63
CA ALA A 117 -5.00 -12.08 25.33
C ALA A 117 -4.54 -13.11 24.29
N ARG A 118 -3.79 -12.69 23.26
CA ARG A 118 -3.19 -13.61 22.28
C ARG A 118 -2.19 -14.57 22.93
N ARG A 119 -1.34 -14.07 23.84
CA ARG A 119 -0.35 -14.90 24.56
C ARG A 119 -1.06 -15.97 25.40
N LYS A 120 -2.08 -15.57 26.17
CA LYS A 120 -2.93 -16.49 26.95
C LYS A 120 -3.58 -17.56 26.06
N TRP A 121 -4.14 -17.18 24.92
CA TRP A 121 -4.73 -18.10 23.95
C TRP A 121 -3.72 -19.08 23.35
N ILE A 122 -2.50 -18.63 23.04
CA ILE A 122 -1.42 -19.50 22.55
C ILE A 122 -0.98 -20.50 23.61
N ASN A 123 -0.80 -20.05 24.85
CA ASN A 123 -0.37 -20.91 25.95
C ASN A 123 -1.37 -22.04 26.26
N GLN A 124 -2.64 -21.85 25.91
CA GLN A 124 -3.69 -22.87 26.04
C GLN A 124 -3.82 -23.81 24.82
N GLY A 125 -2.88 -23.76 23.87
CA GLY A 125 -2.91 -24.62 22.68
C GLY A 125 -3.74 -24.08 21.52
N ARG A 126 -4.04 -22.77 21.51
CA ARG A 126 -4.82 -22.10 20.45
C ARG A 126 -6.21 -22.71 20.21
N PRO A 127 -7.00 -22.99 21.27
CA PRO A 127 -8.29 -23.64 21.11
C PRO A 127 -9.25 -22.76 20.28
N ARG A 128 -10.16 -23.36 19.53
CA ARG A 128 -11.09 -22.63 18.64
C ARG A 128 -12.52 -22.84 19.07
N GLY A 129 -13.33 -21.77 19.00
CA GLY A 129 -14.76 -21.82 19.25
C GLY A 129 -15.16 -21.00 20.47
N VAL A 130 -16.46 -20.66 20.53
CA VAL A 130 -17.03 -19.79 21.58
C VAL A 130 -16.91 -20.42 22.97
N ASN A 131 -16.84 -21.75 23.03
CA ASN A 131 -16.74 -22.50 24.29
C ASN A 131 -15.39 -22.33 25.00
N PHE A 132 -14.39 -21.75 24.35
CA PHE A 132 -13.07 -21.52 24.94
C PHE A 132 -12.91 -20.06 25.34
N PRO A 133 -12.89 -19.72 26.65
CA PRO A 133 -12.83 -18.33 27.11
C PRO A 133 -11.64 -17.54 26.54
N SER A 134 -10.46 -18.17 26.43
CA SER A 134 -9.27 -17.51 25.88
C SER A 134 -9.39 -17.15 24.40
N TYR A 135 -10.13 -17.94 23.62
CA TYR A 135 -10.42 -17.62 22.22
C TYR A 135 -11.34 -16.41 22.13
N VAL A 136 -12.44 -16.42 22.91
CA VAL A 136 -13.41 -15.31 22.95
C VAL A 136 -12.73 -14.01 23.40
N GLU A 137 -11.94 -14.07 24.48
CA GLU A 137 -11.19 -12.94 25.04
C GLU A 137 -10.22 -12.35 24.00
N TYR A 138 -9.43 -13.20 23.33
CA TYR A 138 -8.53 -12.74 22.26
C TYR A 138 -9.29 -12.10 21.10
N LYS A 139 -10.41 -12.70 20.66
CA LYS A 139 -11.22 -12.15 19.55
C LYS A 139 -11.88 -10.83 19.92
N SER A 140 -12.36 -10.69 21.15
CA SER A 140 -12.90 -9.45 21.70
C SER A 140 -11.83 -8.36 21.72
N ALA A 141 -10.68 -8.61 22.36
CA ALA A 141 -9.57 -7.66 22.43
C ALA A 141 -9.03 -7.27 21.03
N LYS A 142 -9.02 -8.22 20.08
CA LYS A 142 -8.67 -7.95 18.68
C LYS A 142 -9.68 -7.02 17.99
N ASN A 143 -10.97 -7.19 18.27
CA ASN A 143 -12.02 -6.34 17.72
C ASN A 143 -11.96 -4.93 18.33
N GLU A 144 -11.81 -4.85 19.64
CA GLU A 144 -11.65 -3.57 20.36
C GLU A 144 -10.45 -2.77 19.84
N PHE A 145 -9.28 -3.41 19.69
CA PHE A 145 -8.11 -2.77 19.10
C PHE A 145 -8.40 -2.21 17.70
N ARG A 146 -9.11 -2.94 16.84
CA ARG A 146 -9.48 -2.46 15.50
C ARG A 146 -10.41 -1.26 15.56
N ASN A 147 -11.39 -1.28 16.47
CA ASN A 147 -12.33 -0.18 16.63
C ASN A 147 -11.62 1.08 17.12
N ARG A 148 -10.78 0.96 18.16
CA ARG A 148 -9.96 2.07 18.67
C ARG A 148 -9.02 2.62 17.60
N GLN A 149 -8.38 1.73 16.83
CA GLN A 149 -7.49 2.12 15.74
C GLN A 149 -8.25 2.89 14.64
N ARG A 150 -9.42 2.41 14.21
CA ARG A 150 -10.25 3.08 13.19
C ARG A 150 -10.74 4.44 13.67
N PHE A 151 -11.19 4.51 14.92
CA PHE A 151 -11.65 5.76 15.53
C PHE A 151 -10.52 6.80 15.57
N ALA A 152 -9.36 6.43 16.12
CA ALA A 152 -8.22 7.34 16.21
C ALA A 152 -7.71 7.78 14.83
N TYR A 153 -7.67 6.86 13.86
CA TYR A 153 -7.34 7.20 12.47
C TYR A 153 -8.34 8.18 11.86
N SER A 154 -9.64 7.96 12.05
CA SER A 154 -10.68 8.87 11.55
C SER A 154 -10.56 10.26 12.16
N ALA A 155 -10.37 10.33 13.49
CA ALA A 155 -10.19 11.60 14.19
C ALA A 155 -8.95 12.36 13.69
N TYR A 156 -7.83 11.65 13.50
CA TYR A 156 -6.62 12.22 12.93
C TYR A 156 -6.83 12.74 11.51
N MET A 157 -7.50 11.97 10.64
CA MET A 157 -7.76 12.40 9.26
C MET A 157 -8.70 13.61 9.19
N ILE A 158 -9.73 13.66 10.05
CA ILE A 158 -10.62 14.83 10.16
C ILE A 158 -9.81 16.06 10.57
N ASN A 159 -8.97 15.95 11.62
CA ASN A 159 -8.17 17.08 12.06
C ASN A 159 -7.14 17.52 11.00
N THR A 160 -6.49 16.56 10.33
CA THR A 160 -5.52 16.87 9.27
C THR A 160 -6.19 17.57 8.08
N ASN A 161 -7.38 17.13 7.67
CA ASN A 161 -8.12 17.80 6.60
C ASN A 161 -8.54 19.20 7.01
N ARG A 162 -8.98 19.40 8.26
CA ARG A 162 -9.29 20.74 8.79
C ARG A 162 -8.07 21.66 8.74
N GLU A 163 -6.90 21.19 9.16
CA GLU A 163 -5.64 21.96 9.07
C GLU A 163 -5.28 22.28 7.62
N ILE A 164 -5.52 21.37 6.68
CA ILE A 164 -5.32 21.62 5.25
C ILE A 164 -6.27 22.71 4.75
N ASP A 165 -7.55 22.65 5.11
CA ASP A 165 -8.54 23.64 4.69
C ASP A 165 -8.20 25.04 5.26
N GLU A 166 -7.83 25.13 6.54
CA GLU A 166 -7.41 26.38 7.19
C GLU A 166 -6.11 26.95 6.57
N THR A 167 -5.14 26.08 6.25
CA THR A 167 -3.86 26.52 5.65
C THR A 167 -3.98 26.85 4.17
N ALA A 168 -4.96 26.30 3.44
CA ALA A 168 -5.22 26.65 2.05
C ALA A 168 -5.56 28.13 1.88
N GLU A 169 -6.21 28.73 2.88
CA GLU A 169 -6.61 30.14 2.87
C GLU A 169 -5.47 31.09 3.29
N CYS A 170 -4.59 30.65 4.20
CA CYS A 170 -3.60 31.53 4.84
C CYS A 170 -2.14 31.30 4.41
N ASP A 171 -1.72 30.05 4.16
CA ASP A 171 -0.31 29.70 3.90
C ASP A 171 -0.19 28.58 2.85
N VAL A 172 -0.01 29.01 1.60
CA VAL A 172 0.16 28.12 0.43
C VAL A 172 1.36 27.17 0.60
N ARG A 173 2.44 27.57 1.28
CA ARG A 173 3.63 26.71 1.45
C ARG A 173 3.35 25.60 2.44
N LEU A 174 2.69 25.92 3.56
CA LEU A 174 2.31 24.92 4.56
C LEU A 174 1.24 23.96 4.01
N PHE A 175 0.25 24.47 3.27
CA PHE A 175 -0.75 23.67 2.57
C PHE A 175 -0.10 22.56 1.72
N TRP A 176 0.82 22.93 0.83
CA TRP A 176 1.48 21.94 -0.03
C TRP A 176 2.32 20.95 0.77
N ARG A 177 2.98 21.38 1.85
CA ARG A 177 3.72 20.49 2.75
C ARG A 177 2.81 19.43 3.38
N LEU A 178 1.63 19.81 3.87
CA LEU A 178 0.65 18.90 4.46
C LEU A 178 0.10 17.92 3.41
N ILE A 179 -0.26 18.41 2.22
CA ILE A 179 -0.71 17.59 1.09
C ILE A 179 0.35 16.56 0.67
N PHE A 180 1.62 16.97 0.58
CA PHE A 180 2.71 16.05 0.25
C PHE A 180 3.02 15.06 1.38
N GLY A 181 2.81 15.44 2.64
CA GLY A 181 2.92 14.53 3.78
C GLY A 181 1.85 13.44 3.79
N LEU A 182 0.63 13.73 3.30
CA LEU A 182 -0.46 12.76 3.20
C LEU A 182 -0.29 11.75 2.07
N LYS A 183 0.38 12.14 0.97
CA LYS A 183 0.69 11.21 -0.10
C LYS A 183 1.65 10.18 0.47
N SER A 184 1.19 8.92 0.57
CA SER A 184 2.10 7.78 0.75
C SER A 184 3.25 7.97 -0.23
N ARG A 185 4.50 7.92 0.24
CA ARG A 185 5.67 7.77 -0.62
C ARG A 185 5.49 6.45 -1.35
N LYS A 186 4.68 6.46 -2.41
CA LYS A 186 4.81 5.47 -3.46
C LYS A 186 6.26 5.66 -3.87
N THR A 187 7.10 4.68 -3.57
CA THR A 187 8.30 4.47 -4.37
C THR A 187 7.81 4.62 -5.79
N ASN A 188 8.24 5.70 -6.44
CA ASN A 188 7.84 6.05 -7.79
C ASN A 188 8.30 4.89 -8.69
N GLN A 189 7.54 3.80 -8.74
CA GLN A 189 7.43 2.96 -9.90
C GLN A 189 6.67 3.83 -10.89
N ILE A 190 7.40 4.81 -11.45
CA ILE A 190 6.97 5.46 -12.67
C ILE A 190 6.94 4.30 -13.65
N SER A 191 5.74 3.89 -14.05
CA SER A 191 5.56 2.92 -15.12
C SER A 191 6.36 3.46 -16.31
N GLU A 192 7.37 2.70 -16.74
CA GLU A 192 8.17 3.09 -17.89
C GLU A 192 7.24 3.19 -19.10
N ILE A 193 7.14 4.38 -19.71
CA ILE A 193 6.39 4.54 -20.95
C ILE A 193 7.18 3.81 -22.04
N ARG A 194 6.55 2.79 -22.63
CA ARG A 194 7.11 2.03 -23.75
C ARG A 194 6.23 2.22 -24.98
N HIS A 195 6.84 2.62 -26.08
CA HIS A 195 6.20 2.78 -27.38
C HIS A 195 7.06 2.06 -28.43
N HIS A 196 6.46 1.16 -29.23
CA HIS A 196 7.17 0.27 -30.18
C HIS A 196 8.43 -0.41 -29.61
N ASN A 197 8.33 -1.01 -28.42
CA ASN A 197 9.45 -1.65 -27.71
C ASN A 197 10.63 -0.73 -27.34
N ARG A 198 10.50 0.60 -27.49
CA ARG A 198 11.47 1.58 -27.00
C ARG A 198 10.98 2.20 -25.70
N GLN A 199 11.90 2.43 -24.79
CA GLN A 199 11.63 3.11 -23.53
C GLN A 199 11.73 4.62 -23.75
N CYS A 200 10.64 5.34 -23.60
CA CYS A 200 10.60 6.80 -23.73
C CYS A 200 11.03 7.43 -22.40
N LYS A 201 12.28 7.89 -22.32
CA LYS A 201 12.86 8.46 -21.10
C LYS A 201 12.87 9.99 -21.11
N TYR A 202 12.95 10.60 -22.29
CA TYR A 202 13.05 12.04 -22.43
C TYR A 202 11.68 12.67 -22.76
N PRO A 203 11.44 13.93 -22.36
CA PRO A 203 10.15 14.61 -22.62
C PRO A 203 9.73 14.62 -24.09
N GLU A 204 10.69 14.77 -25.00
CA GLU A 204 10.45 14.73 -26.44
C GLU A 204 10.00 13.34 -26.92
N ASP A 205 10.66 12.26 -26.46
CA ASP A 205 10.26 10.89 -26.77
C ASP A 205 8.86 10.56 -26.26
N ILE A 206 8.51 11.08 -25.08
CA ILE A 206 7.19 10.90 -24.49
C ILE A 206 6.15 11.65 -25.32
N SER A 207 6.43 12.92 -25.66
CA SER A 207 5.54 13.73 -26.50
C SER A 207 5.30 13.09 -27.86
N ASN A 208 6.36 12.59 -28.51
CA ASN A 208 6.27 11.92 -29.80
C ASN A 208 5.51 10.60 -29.69
N ALA A 209 5.78 9.79 -28.66
CA ALA A 209 5.01 8.56 -28.42
C ALA A 209 3.51 8.80 -28.21
N PHE A 210 3.15 9.90 -27.51
CA PHE A 210 1.75 10.30 -27.40
C PHE A 210 1.19 10.82 -28.72
N ALA A 211 1.96 11.62 -29.47
CA ALA A 211 1.55 12.12 -30.78
C ALA A 211 1.28 10.97 -31.76
N ASP A 212 2.17 9.98 -31.82
CA ASP A 212 2.03 8.78 -32.64
C ASP A 212 0.78 7.97 -32.22
N PHE A 213 0.65 7.67 -30.91
CA PHE A 213 -0.51 6.95 -30.39
C PHE A 213 -1.84 7.64 -30.74
N TYR A 214 -1.92 8.96 -30.55
CA TYR A 214 -3.13 9.70 -30.87
C TYR A 214 -3.32 9.86 -32.37
N SER A 215 -2.26 9.98 -33.16
CA SER A 215 -2.36 9.92 -34.63
C SER A 215 -3.03 8.62 -35.07
N ASP A 216 -2.62 7.47 -34.54
CA ASP A 216 -3.25 6.17 -34.85
C ASP A 216 -4.72 6.11 -34.43
N VAL A 217 -5.07 6.70 -33.29
CA VAL A 217 -6.45 6.75 -32.77
C VAL A 217 -7.34 7.70 -33.59
N TYR A 218 -6.79 8.83 -34.04
CA TYR A 218 -7.53 9.90 -34.73
C TYR A 218 -7.50 9.78 -36.26
N THR A 219 -6.80 8.79 -36.82
CA THR A 219 -6.80 8.51 -38.27
C THR A 219 -7.54 7.18 -38.57
N PRO A 220 -8.87 7.13 -38.39
CA PRO A 220 -9.65 5.88 -38.44
C PRO A 220 -9.66 5.18 -39.80
N THR A 221 -9.26 5.85 -40.89
CA THR A 221 -9.26 5.28 -42.24
C THR A 221 -8.16 4.23 -42.49
N GLU A 222 -7.14 4.14 -41.64
CA GLU A 222 -6.02 3.19 -41.82
C GLU A 222 -5.99 2.07 -40.78
N ASN A 223 -6.85 2.12 -39.76
CA ASN A 223 -6.86 1.11 -38.71
C ASN A 223 -7.65 -0.13 -39.17
N ALA A 224 -6.96 -1.25 -39.39
CA ALA A 224 -7.54 -2.53 -39.79
C ALA A 224 -8.58 -3.10 -38.80
N THR A 225 -8.66 -2.55 -37.58
CA THR A 225 -9.67 -2.91 -36.57
C THR A 225 -10.88 -1.98 -36.53
N PHE A 226 -10.94 -0.97 -37.42
CA PHE A 226 -12.07 -0.07 -37.51
C PHE A 226 -13.28 -0.79 -38.13
N ASP A 227 -14.30 -1.02 -37.30
CA ASP A 227 -15.54 -1.69 -37.70
C ASP A 227 -16.48 -0.69 -38.38
N SER A 228 -16.33 -0.59 -39.71
CA SER A 228 -17.18 0.26 -40.56
C SER A 228 -18.65 -0.11 -40.47
N ASP A 229 -18.94 -1.39 -40.27
CA ASP A 229 -20.30 -1.93 -40.24
C ASP A 229 -20.98 -1.55 -38.93
N PHE A 230 -20.27 -1.60 -37.81
CA PHE A 230 -20.76 -1.09 -36.53
C PHE A 230 -21.00 0.42 -36.56
N LYS A 231 -20.11 1.20 -37.19
CA LYS A 231 -20.33 2.64 -37.39
C LYS A 231 -21.62 2.88 -38.19
N ALA A 232 -21.81 2.15 -39.29
CA ALA A 232 -23.01 2.29 -40.11
C ALA A 232 -24.28 1.91 -39.33
N TYR A 233 -24.25 0.80 -38.59
CA TYR A 233 -25.34 0.36 -37.73
C TYR A 233 -25.72 1.39 -36.66
N VAL A 234 -24.74 1.93 -35.93
CA VAL A 234 -24.99 2.95 -34.90
C VAL A 234 -25.54 4.23 -35.53
N THR A 235 -25.02 4.64 -36.68
CA THR A 235 -25.52 5.82 -37.41
C THR A 235 -26.98 5.63 -37.81
N GLU A 236 -27.33 4.50 -38.42
CA GLU A 236 -28.71 4.18 -38.81
C GLU A 236 -29.64 4.06 -37.59
N LEU A 237 -29.16 3.52 -36.47
CA LEU A 237 -29.91 3.46 -35.22
C LEU A 237 -30.20 4.85 -34.65
N VAL A 238 -29.20 5.74 -34.67
CA VAL A 238 -29.35 7.13 -34.22
C VAL A 238 -30.33 7.88 -35.12
N ASP A 239 -30.21 7.75 -36.44
CA ASP A 239 -31.10 8.42 -37.39
C ASP A 239 -32.56 7.95 -37.22
N ARG A 240 -32.80 6.64 -37.12
CA ARG A 240 -34.14 6.08 -36.82
C ARG A 240 -34.71 6.59 -35.50
N THR A 241 -33.86 6.70 -34.48
CA THR A 241 -34.26 7.19 -33.16
C THR A 241 -34.63 8.69 -33.23
N LEU A 242 -33.89 9.48 -33.99
CA LEU A 242 -34.16 10.89 -34.22
C LEU A 242 -35.45 11.12 -35.01
N GLU A 243 -35.71 10.33 -36.04
CA GLU A 243 -36.96 10.35 -36.81
C GLU A 243 -38.17 9.98 -35.93
N SER A 244 -38.01 8.97 -35.06
CA SER A 244 -39.02 8.58 -34.08
C SER A 244 -39.26 9.67 -33.00
N CYS A 245 -38.23 10.44 -32.64
CA CYS A 245 -38.38 11.58 -31.74
C CYS A 245 -39.09 12.76 -32.41
N ALA A 246 -38.77 13.05 -33.67
CA ALA A 246 -39.39 14.14 -34.43
C ALA A 246 -40.90 13.91 -34.61
N THR A 247 -41.31 12.65 -34.76
CA THR A 247 -42.73 12.25 -34.85
C THR A 247 -43.44 12.22 -33.48
N ASN A 248 -42.71 12.09 -32.37
CA ASN A 248 -43.23 12.08 -30.99
C ASN A 248 -42.95 13.40 -30.21
N ASN A 249 -43.10 14.56 -30.84
CA ASN A 249 -42.93 15.89 -30.20
C ASN A 249 -41.58 16.08 -29.46
N GLY A 250 -40.51 15.42 -29.91
CA GLY A 250 -39.16 15.53 -29.34
C GLY A 250 -38.89 14.67 -28.10
N LEU A 251 -39.79 13.73 -27.76
CA LEU A 251 -39.62 12.78 -26.66
C LEU A 251 -39.08 11.44 -27.18
N LEU A 252 -38.00 10.95 -26.56
CA LEU A 252 -37.47 9.61 -26.81
C LEU A 252 -38.44 8.55 -26.26
N PRO A 253 -38.58 7.38 -26.92
CA PRO A 253 -39.33 6.25 -26.39
C PRO A 253 -38.61 5.71 -25.15
N GLY A 254 -39.01 6.19 -23.97
CA GLY A 254 -38.34 5.92 -22.70
C GLY A 254 -38.43 7.06 -21.68
N GLY A 255 -38.87 8.26 -22.10
CA GLY A 255 -39.04 9.43 -21.21
C GLY A 255 -37.86 10.40 -21.23
N GLU A 256 -37.91 11.44 -20.39
CA GLU A 256 -36.86 12.47 -20.28
C GLU A 256 -35.54 11.89 -19.73
N ILE A 257 -34.46 11.99 -20.51
CA ILE A 257 -33.11 11.66 -20.06
C ILE A 257 -32.47 12.95 -19.53
N ASN A 258 -32.28 13.03 -18.21
CA ASN A 258 -31.55 14.11 -17.56
C ASN A 258 -30.05 13.79 -17.53
N ILE A 259 -29.25 14.53 -18.29
CA ILE A 259 -27.78 14.39 -18.30
C ILE A 259 -27.19 15.39 -17.30
N TYR A 260 -26.58 14.88 -16.22
CA TYR A 260 -25.90 15.69 -15.23
C TYR A 260 -24.42 15.82 -15.55
N ILE A 261 -23.99 17.00 -16.02
CA ILE A 261 -22.58 17.31 -16.24
C ILE A 261 -22.05 18.03 -15.00
N LYS A 262 -21.11 17.40 -14.28
CA LYS A 262 -20.52 17.96 -13.06
C LYS A 262 -19.29 18.80 -13.44
N SER A 263 -19.46 20.10 -13.66
CA SER A 263 -18.33 21.03 -13.79
C SER A 263 -17.83 21.49 -12.41
N LYS A 264 -16.54 21.81 -12.30
CA LYS A 264 -15.85 22.11 -11.03
C LYS A 264 -16.23 23.44 -10.38
N GLN A 265 -17.12 24.21 -10.97
CA GLN A 265 -17.61 25.48 -10.42
C GLN A 265 -19.13 25.47 -10.44
N ARG A 266 -19.71 25.26 -9.26
CA ARG A 266 -21.14 25.37 -8.93
C ARG A 266 -22.05 24.29 -9.55
N LEU A 267 -22.85 23.66 -8.69
CA LEU A 267 -23.98 22.81 -9.09
C LEU A 267 -25.08 23.72 -9.66
N GLU A 268 -25.11 23.88 -10.98
CA GLU A 268 -26.29 24.38 -11.69
C GLU A 268 -26.99 23.19 -12.35
N THR A 269 -28.21 22.90 -11.89
CA THR A 269 -29.12 21.97 -12.54
C THR A 269 -29.85 22.71 -13.65
N SER A 270 -29.43 22.49 -14.89
CA SER A 270 -30.13 22.99 -16.07
C SER A 270 -30.68 21.81 -16.86
N SER A 271 -32.00 21.77 -17.04
CA SER A 271 -32.67 20.82 -17.92
C SER A 271 -32.47 21.30 -19.36
N TYR A 272 -31.70 20.54 -20.15
CA TYR A 272 -31.50 20.82 -21.57
C TYR A 272 -32.34 19.85 -22.40
N LYS A 273 -33.20 20.39 -23.27
CA LYS A 273 -33.87 19.59 -24.29
C LYS A 273 -32.81 19.06 -25.26
N ILE A 274 -32.80 17.73 -25.47
CA ILE A 274 -31.82 16.99 -26.29
C ILE A 274 -31.65 17.59 -27.70
N HIS A 275 -32.69 18.21 -28.25
CA HIS A 275 -32.64 18.87 -29.55
C HIS A 275 -31.59 19.99 -29.63
N GLN A 276 -31.30 20.72 -28.54
CA GLN A 276 -30.25 21.75 -28.52
C GLN A 276 -28.83 21.17 -28.46
N VAL A 277 -28.64 20.04 -27.76
CA VAL A 277 -27.32 19.41 -27.58
C VAL A 277 -26.82 18.77 -28.88
N LEU A 278 -27.70 18.10 -29.62
CA LEU A 278 -27.31 17.39 -30.85
C LEU A 278 -27.06 18.33 -32.04
N THR A 279 -27.77 19.47 -32.10
CA THR A 279 -27.55 20.49 -33.15
C THR A 279 -26.17 21.16 -33.01
N SER A 280 -25.68 21.31 -31.76
CA SER A 280 -24.35 21.87 -31.47
C SER A 280 -23.20 20.90 -31.76
N CYS A 281 -23.46 19.59 -31.73
CA CYS A 281 -22.47 18.57 -32.15
C CYS A 281 -22.34 18.46 -33.68
N LYS A 282 -23.43 18.66 -34.44
CA LYS A 282 -23.37 18.69 -35.92
C LYS A 282 -22.61 19.89 -36.49
N THR A 283 -22.40 20.95 -35.72
CA THR A 283 -21.66 22.15 -36.15
C THR A 283 -20.17 22.09 -35.80
N ASN A 284 -19.73 21.10 -35.02
CA ASN A 284 -18.35 20.96 -34.54
C ASN A 284 -17.68 19.64 -34.96
N MET A 285 -18.30 18.87 -35.87
CA MET A 285 -17.66 17.81 -36.68
C MET A 285 -17.55 18.29 -38.12
#